data_AF-A0A3M2DU93-F1
#
_entry.id   AF-A0A3M2DU93-F1
#
_cell.length_a   1.000
_cell.length_b   1.000
_cell.length_c   1.000
_cell.angle_alpha   90.00
_cell.angle_beta   90.00
_cell.angle_gamma   90.00
#
_symmetry.space_group_name_H-M   'P 1'
#
loop_
_entity.id
_entity.type
_entity.pdbx_description
1 polymer ?
#
loop_
_entity_poly.entity_id
_entity_poly.type
_entity_poly.pdbx_seq_one_letter_code
_entity_poly.pdbx_strand_id
1 'polypeptide(L)'
;GATGSQTRVPFQSQTLSAIEAIAQVGGIATNLGDPTGVFVLRNEPAEIANAVLGRSDLVGPQRFVYVLDLTAPTGMFNARDFLIRDGDTVYVTEAPFVQWNKALSALTGSLQSANAISTAAGN
;
A
#
# COMPACT_ATOMS: atom_id res chain seq x y z
N GLY A 1 -0.33 -2.65 -5.79
CA GLY A 1 -0.13 -1.18 -5.88
C GLY A 1 1.24 -0.86 -5.34
N ALA A 2 1.91 0.16 -5.89
CA ALA A 2 3.18 0.80 -5.50
C ALA A 2 4.43 -0.05 -5.13
N THR A 3 4.30 -1.32 -4.76
CA THR A 3 5.40 -2.23 -4.38
C THR A 3 6.14 -2.80 -5.60
N GLY A 4 5.77 -2.42 -6.82
CA GLY A 4 6.32 -2.99 -8.06
C GLY A 4 5.95 -4.47 -8.32
N SER A 5 5.72 -5.27 -7.28
CA SER A 5 5.25 -6.66 -7.35
C SER A 5 4.17 -6.94 -6.29
N GLN A 6 3.13 -7.70 -6.66
CA GLN A 6 2.21 -8.31 -5.70
C GLN A 6 2.83 -9.63 -5.24
N THR A 7 3.41 -9.66 -4.04
CA THR A 7 4.03 -10.86 -3.47
C THR A 7 3.18 -11.39 -2.34
N ARG A 8 2.86 -12.69 -2.38
CA ARG A 8 2.24 -13.41 -1.26
C ARG A 8 3.36 -13.95 -0.37
N VAL A 9 3.42 -13.49 0.88
CA VAL A 9 4.47 -13.91 1.81
C VAL A 9 3.94 -15.01 2.73
N PRO A 10 4.50 -16.23 2.70
CA PRO A 10 4.14 -17.27 3.66
C PRO A 10 4.73 -16.93 5.04
N PHE A 11 3.89 -16.95 6.06
CA PHE A 11 4.32 -16.71 7.44
C PHE A 11 5.26 -17.85 7.91
N GLN A 12 6.52 -17.53 8.21
CA GLN A 12 7.50 -18.49 8.73
C GLN A 12 7.58 -18.50 10.27
N SER A 13 6.92 -17.57 10.97
CA SER A 13 6.79 -17.56 12.44
C SER A 13 5.37 -17.14 12.87
N GLN A 14 5.00 -17.50 14.10
CA GLN A 14 3.63 -17.36 14.63
C GLN A 14 3.17 -15.90 14.89
N THR A 15 4.04 -14.91 14.67
CA THR A 15 3.72 -13.48 14.83
C THR A 15 4.58 -12.65 13.88
N LEU A 16 3.96 -12.08 12.82
CA LEU A 16 4.63 -11.16 11.89
C LEU A 16 4.11 -9.74 12.13
N SER A 17 4.98 -8.80 12.44
CA SER A 17 4.60 -7.38 12.56
C SER A 17 4.41 -6.70 11.19
N ALA A 18 3.71 -5.57 11.14
CA ALA A 18 3.51 -4.83 9.90
C ALA A 18 4.84 -4.33 9.31
N ILE A 19 5.80 -3.92 10.16
CA ILE A 19 7.12 -3.51 9.69
C ILE A 19 7.92 -4.68 9.09
N GLU A 20 7.83 -5.87 9.69
CA GLU A 20 8.49 -7.07 9.15
C GLU A 20 7.83 -7.55 7.86
N ALA A 21 6.50 -7.48 7.76
CA ALA A 21 5.76 -7.82 6.54
C ALA A 21 6.19 -6.93 5.36
N ILE A 22 6.38 -5.64 5.60
CA ILE A 22 6.87 -4.68 4.61
C ILE A 22 8.33 -5.00 4.25
N ALA A 23 9.18 -5.31 5.24
CA ALA A 23 10.57 -5.67 4.99
C ALA A 23 10.71 -6.95 4.13
N GLN A 24 9.86 -7.96 4.36
CA GLN A 24 9.87 -9.22 3.62
C GLN A 24 9.56 -9.07 2.13
N VAL A 25 8.78 -8.05 1.74
CA VAL A 25 8.49 -7.76 0.33
C VAL A 25 9.50 -6.78 -0.31
N GLY A 26 10.63 -6.52 0.35
CA GLY A 26 11.69 -5.64 -0.14
C GLY A 26 11.60 -4.19 0.36
N GLY A 27 10.76 -3.92 1.37
CA GLY A 27 10.53 -2.57 1.88
C GLY A 27 9.58 -1.75 1.02
N ILE A 28 9.40 -0.47 1.38
CA ILE A 28 8.68 0.50 0.54
C ILE A 28 9.70 1.15 -0.39
N ALA A 29 9.53 0.94 -1.69
CA ALA A 29 10.24 1.70 -2.69
C ALA A 29 9.80 3.17 -2.58
N THR A 30 10.59 4.02 -1.94
CA THR A 30 10.23 5.43 -1.62
C THR A 30 9.96 6.29 -2.85
N ASN A 31 10.41 5.86 -4.03
CA ASN A 31 10.10 6.50 -5.32
C ASN A 31 8.73 6.09 -5.91
N LEU A 32 8.11 5.02 -5.40
CA LEU A 32 6.85 4.47 -5.91
C LEU A 32 5.73 4.47 -4.86
N GLY A 33 6.06 4.25 -3.58
CA GLY A 33 5.11 4.16 -2.48
C GLY A 33 5.21 5.32 -1.50
N ASP A 34 4.06 5.72 -0.95
CA ASP A 34 3.93 6.73 0.09
C ASP A 34 3.99 6.10 1.49
N PRO A 35 5.05 6.32 2.28
CA PRO A 35 5.14 5.78 3.63
C PRO A 35 4.13 6.40 4.61
N THR A 36 3.45 7.51 4.28
CA THR A 36 2.37 8.04 5.14
C THR A 36 1.07 7.23 5.03
N GLY A 37 0.95 6.38 4.00
CA GLY A 37 -0.29 5.69 3.64
C GLY A 37 -0.09 4.19 3.50
N VAL A 38 0.28 3.52 4.59
CA VAL A 38 0.27 2.06 4.66
C VAL A 38 -1.04 1.60 5.29
N PHE A 39 -1.83 0.83 4.54
CA PHE A 39 -3.14 0.35 4.92
C PHE A 39 -3.11 -1.15 5.22
N VAL A 40 -3.69 -1.54 6.34
CA VAL A 40 -3.98 -2.95 6.64
C VAL A 40 -5.48 -3.15 6.61
N LEU A 41 -5.96 -3.95 5.65
CA LEU A 41 -7.35 -4.33 5.53
C LEU A 41 -7.55 -5.65 6.26
N ARG A 42 -8.48 -5.67 7.21
CA ARG A 42 -8.73 -6.81 8.09
C ARG A 42 -10.22 -7.01 8.30
N ASN A 43 -10.62 -8.27 8.49
CA ASN A 43 -11.93 -8.60 9.04
C ASN A 43 -11.80 -8.79 10.55
N GLU A 44 -12.31 -7.83 11.35
CA GLU A 44 -12.33 -7.93 12.81
C GLU A 44 -13.61 -8.65 13.27
N PRO A 45 -13.56 -9.46 14.35
CA PRO A 45 -14.74 -10.09 14.88
C PRO A 45 -15.70 -9.04 15.46
N ALA A 46 -16.99 -9.39 15.50
CA ALA A 46 -18.05 -8.51 15.98
C ALA A 46 -17.76 -7.91 17.36
N GLU A 47 -17.12 -8.66 18.27
CA GLU A 47 -16.73 -8.19 19.61
C GLU A 47 -15.80 -6.96 19.54
N ILE A 48 -14.71 -7.05 18.77
CA ILE A 48 -13.76 -5.95 18.59
C ILE A 48 -14.43 -4.80 17.85
N ALA A 49 -15.20 -5.10 16.80
CA ALA A 49 -15.87 -4.07 16.02
C ALA A 49 -16.89 -3.28 16.87
N ASN A 50 -17.69 -3.96 17.68
CA ASN A 50 -18.64 -3.35 18.61
C ASN A 50 -17.93 -2.49 19.65
N ALA A 51 -16.83 -2.99 20.24
CA ALA A 51 -16.05 -2.24 21.22
C ALA A 51 -15.43 -0.96 20.63
N VAL A 52 -14.83 -1.05 19.43
CA VAL A 52 -14.18 0.11 18.78
C VAL A 52 -15.20 1.13 18.29
N LEU A 53 -16.35 0.68 17.77
CA LEU A 53 -17.38 1.57 17.20
C LEU A 53 -18.41 2.04 18.23
N GLY A 54 -18.33 1.59 19.48
CA GLY A 54 -19.32 1.90 20.52
C GLY A 54 -20.71 1.36 20.21
N ARG A 55 -20.78 0.17 19.59
CA ARG A 55 -22.01 -0.51 19.16
C ARG A 55 -22.20 -1.83 19.90
N SER A 56 -23.39 -2.41 19.81
CA SER A 56 -23.69 -3.73 20.38
C SER A 56 -24.51 -4.63 19.44
N ASP A 57 -24.77 -4.16 18.22
CA ASP A 57 -25.66 -4.79 17.25
C ASP A 57 -24.92 -5.47 16.09
N LEU A 58 -23.60 -5.29 15.98
CA LEU A 58 -22.82 -5.92 14.91
C LEU A 58 -22.73 -7.42 15.14
N VAL A 59 -22.95 -8.18 14.07
CA VAL A 59 -22.89 -9.64 14.03
C VAL A 59 -21.96 -10.08 12.90
N GLY A 60 -21.12 -11.08 13.16
CA GLY A 60 -20.15 -11.59 12.20
C GLY A 60 -18.95 -10.65 11.96
N PRO A 61 -17.98 -11.06 11.11
CA PRO A 61 -16.79 -10.27 10.86
C PRO A 61 -17.08 -8.93 10.15
N GLN A 62 -16.42 -7.87 10.58
CA GLN A 62 -16.56 -6.51 10.06
C GLN A 62 -15.27 -6.05 9.40
N ARG A 63 -15.39 -5.34 8.26
CA ARG A 63 -14.23 -4.84 7.51
C ARG A 63 -13.65 -3.60 8.18
N PHE A 64 -12.40 -3.69 8.60
CA PHE A 64 -11.62 -2.62 9.21
C PHE A 64 -10.45 -2.26 8.30
N VAL A 65 -10.09 -0.99 8.32
CA VAL A 65 -8.91 -0.46 7.65
C VAL A 65 -8.08 0.29 8.69
N TYR A 66 -6.87 -0.19 8.91
CA TYR A 66 -5.88 0.47 9.77
C TYR A 66 -4.92 1.27 8.90
N VAL A 67 -4.58 2.47 9.32
CA VAL A 67 -3.62 3.34 8.63
C VAL A 67 -2.38 3.48 9.49
N LEU A 68 -1.23 3.17 8.92
CA LEU A 68 0.08 3.30 9.53
C LEU A 68 0.84 4.38 8.76
N ASP A 69 1.23 5.43 9.49
CA ASP A 69 2.12 6.48 8.99
C ASP A 69 3.55 6.19 9.44
N LEU A 70 4.39 5.74 8.51
CA LEU A 70 5.77 5.36 8.79
C LEU A 70 6.74 6.54 8.77
N THR A 71 6.25 7.78 8.60
CA THR A 71 7.11 8.98 8.61
C THR A 71 7.33 9.54 10.01
N ALA A 72 6.42 9.24 10.95
CA ALA A 72 6.51 9.67 12.33
C ALA A 72 7.08 8.55 13.23
N PRO A 73 7.91 8.88 14.24
CA PRO A 73 8.43 7.90 15.19
C PRO A 73 7.33 7.06 15.85
N THR A 74 6.24 7.69 16.28
CA THR A 74 5.09 7.00 16.88
C THR A 74 4.46 6.00 15.92
N GLY A 75 4.33 6.34 14.64
CA GLY A 75 3.77 5.44 13.65
C GLY A 75 4.70 4.28 13.32
N MET A 76 6.02 4.46 13.41
CA MET A 76 7.00 3.37 13.33
C MET A 76 6.87 2.40 14.50
N PHE A 77 6.66 2.90 15.72
CA PHE A 77 6.38 2.06 16.88
C PHE A 77 5.06 1.31 16.72
N ASN A 78 4.00 2.00 16.27
CA ASN A 78 2.72 1.35 15.98
C ASN A 78 2.86 0.24 14.92
N ALA A 79 3.63 0.45 13.86
CA ALA A 79 3.83 -0.56 12.81
C ALA A 79 4.65 -1.77 13.27
N ARG A 80 5.61 -1.56 14.20
CA ARG A 80 6.34 -2.65 14.84
C ARG A 80 5.46 -3.47 15.77
N ASP A 81 4.58 -2.81 16.50
CA ASP A 81 3.75 -3.45 17.52
C ASP A 81 2.43 -3.99 16.91
N PHE A 82 2.07 -3.58 15.69
CA PHE A 82 0.91 -4.07 14.95
C PHE A 82 1.21 -5.44 14.33
N LEU A 83 0.60 -6.49 14.88
CA LEU A 83 0.68 -7.85 14.34
C LEU A 83 -0.23 -8.02 13.13
N ILE A 84 0.32 -8.51 12.02
CA ILE A 84 -0.41 -8.99 10.84
C ILE A 84 -0.96 -10.38 11.13
N ARG A 85 -2.22 -10.59 10.76
CA ARG A 85 -2.95 -11.84 10.92
C ARG A 85 -3.14 -12.53 9.57
N ASP A 86 -3.44 -13.82 9.61
CA ASP A 86 -3.85 -14.52 8.41
C ASP A 86 -5.09 -13.87 7.78
N GLY A 87 -5.09 -13.78 6.46
CA GLY A 87 -6.14 -13.09 5.70
C GLY A 87 -6.06 -11.56 5.67
N ASP A 88 -5.11 -10.93 6.38
CA ASP A 88 -4.88 -9.49 6.25
C ASP A 88 -4.34 -9.14 4.86
N THR A 89 -4.74 -7.98 4.34
CA THR A 89 -4.16 -7.41 3.13
C THR A 89 -3.43 -6.12 3.47
N VAL A 90 -2.13 -6.07 3.17
CA VAL A 90 -1.32 -4.86 3.31
C VAL A 90 -1.25 -4.14 1.96
N TYR A 91 -1.59 -2.87 1.94
CA TYR A 91 -1.58 -2.02 0.75
C TYR A 91 -0.83 -0.72 1.04
N VAL A 92 0.05 -0.29 0.13
CA VAL A 92 0.77 0.97 0.24
C VAL A 92 0.29 1.89 -0.88
N THR A 93 -0.08 3.13 -0.55
CA THR A 93 -0.48 4.13 -1.55
C THR A 93 0.70 4.56 -2.41
N GLU A 94 0.42 5.10 -3.60
CA GLU A 94 1.46 5.68 -4.45
C GLU A 94 1.92 7.03 -3.88
N ALA A 95 3.22 7.32 -3.96
CA ALA A 95 3.75 8.62 -3.54
C ALA A 95 3.10 9.78 -4.36
N PRO A 96 2.81 10.94 -3.75
CA PRO A 96 2.12 12.05 -4.40
C PRO A 96 2.83 12.60 -5.65
N PHE A 97 4.13 12.30 -5.82
CA PHE A 97 4.92 12.73 -6.99
C PHE A 97 4.82 11.79 -8.21
N VAL A 98 4.22 10.60 -8.09
CA VAL A 98 4.12 9.63 -9.19
C VAL A 98 3.14 10.09 -10.28
N GLN A 99 2.15 10.91 -9.93
CA GLN A 99 1.18 11.43 -10.91
C GLN A 99 1.82 12.42 -11.91
N TRP A 100 2.76 13.27 -11.46
CA TRP A 100 3.42 14.25 -12.33
C TRP A 100 4.39 13.60 -13.32
N ASN A 101 5.16 12.60 -12.90
CA ASN A 101 6.03 11.85 -13.81
C ASN A 101 5.26 11.01 -14.83
N LYS A 102 4.10 10.43 -14.46
CA LYS A 102 3.21 9.72 -15.39
C LYS A 102 2.64 10.67 -16.46
N ALA A 103 2.21 11.88 -16.07
CA ALA A 103 1.71 12.89 -17.00
C ALA A 103 2.79 13.39 -17.97
N LEU A 104 4.00 13.65 -17.46
CA LEU A 104 5.12 14.10 -18.27
C LEU A 104 5.58 13.00 -19.26
N SER A 105 5.68 11.76 -18.80
CA SER A 105 6.04 10.59 -19.63
C SER A 105 5.03 10.34 -20.75
N ALA A 106 3.72 10.44 -20.46
CA ALA A 106 2.66 10.30 -21.46
C ALA A 106 2.75 11.39 -22.54
N LEU A 107 3.05 12.63 -22.15
CA LEU A 107 3.27 13.72 -23.10
C LEU A 107 4.54 13.51 -23.93
N THR A 108 5.68 13.20 -23.31
CA THR A 108 6.95 13.04 -24.05
C THR A 108 6.95 11.84 -24.99
N GLY A 109 6.27 10.74 -24.63
CA GLY A 109 6.11 9.56 -25.49
C GLY A 109 5.25 9.85 -26.74
N SER A 110 4.20 10.66 -26.60
CA SER A 110 3.37 11.10 -27.73
C SER A 110 4.13 12.02 -28.70
N LEU A 111 5.00 12.90 -28.20
CA LEU A 111 5.82 13.78 -29.02
C LEU A 111 6.90 13.03 -29.80
N GLN A 112 7.52 12.01 -29.19
CA GLN A 112 8.49 11.14 -29.85
C GLN A 112 7.83 10.31 -30.97
N SER A 113 6.60 9.84 -30.75
CA SER A 113 5.81 9.09 -31.73
C SER A 113 5.38 9.96 -32.92
N ALA A 114 4.96 11.21 -32.66
CA ALA A 114 4.61 12.16 -33.71
C ALA A 114 5.81 12.55 -34.59
N ASN A 115 6.98 12.76 -33.97
CA ASN A 115 8.21 13.01 -34.71
C ASN A 115 8.62 11.82 -35.58
N ALA A 116 8.54 10.58 -35.07
CA ALA A 116 8.84 9.38 -35.86
C ALA A 116 7.93 9.22 -37.09
N ILE A 117 6.63 9.52 -36.98
CA ILE A 117 5.68 9.47 -38.10
C ILE A 117 5.97 10.58 -39.12
N SER A 118 6.28 11.81 -38.65
CA SER A 118 6.62 12.92 -39.54
C SER A 118 7.90 12.68 -40.36
N THR A 119 8.90 12.02 -39.77
CA THR A 119 10.15 11.65 -40.45
C THR A 119 9.95 10.50 -41.45
N ALA A 120 9.02 9.58 -41.17
CA ALA A 120 8.68 8.48 -42.07
C ALA A 120 7.77 8.92 -43.24
N ALA A 121 6.89 9.91 -43.03
CA ALA A 121 6.02 10.45 -44.06
C ALA A 121 6.65 11.58 -44.90
N GLY A 122 7.81 12.10 -44.46
CA GLY A 122 8.56 13.17 -45.11
C GLY A 122 9.71 12.71 -46.02
N ASN A 123 9.82 11.40 -46.31
CA ASN A 123 10.71 10.84 -47.34
C ASN A 123 9.90 10.19 -48.46
#